data_AF-A0A920I9Y1-F1
#
_entry.id   AF-A0A920I9Y1-F1
#
_cell.length_a   1.000
_cell.length_b   1.000
_cell.length_c   1.000
_cell.angle_alpha   90.00
_cell.angle_beta   90.00
_cell.angle_gamma   90.00
#
_symmetry.space_group_name_H-M   'P 1'
#
loop_
_entity.id
_entity.type
_entity.pdbx_description
1 polymer ?
#
loop_
_entity_poly.entity_id
_entity_poly.type
_entity_poly.pdbx_seq_one_letter_code
_entity_poly.pdbx_strand_id
1 'polypeptide(L)'
;MEVARERNTNILTMSDVEKLGIEKTIEIALELAWKDTDMVYMSFDIDSIDCGFVPGTGWPEPGGFLPREALQLVAGVAAEGICGMELVEVSPPYDQSEITALMGTRVIVEVLGAMTVSGSLGKHRKHIDKPVEIPAGEFEGSRWSNID
;
A
#
# COMPACT_ATOMS: atom_id res chain seq x y z
N MET A 1 -4.93 0.26 -19.94
CA MET A 1 -3.56 -0.24 -20.24
C MET A 1 -2.76 0.66 -21.17
N GLU A 2 -3.36 1.32 -22.17
CA GLU A 2 -2.62 2.19 -23.12
C GLU A 2 -1.79 3.27 -22.42
N VAL A 3 -2.41 4.11 -21.58
CA VAL A 3 -1.72 5.19 -20.84
C VAL A 3 -0.59 4.65 -19.94
N ALA A 4 -0.80 3.51 -19.28
CA ALA A 4 0.22 2.90 -18.42
C ALA A 4 1.42 2.40 -19.24
N ARG A 5 1.18 1.87 -20.45
CA ARG A 5 2.24 1.47 -21.38
C ARG A 5 2.99 2.69 -21.93
N GLU A 6 2.28 3.75 -22.29
CA GLU A 6 2.90 5.01 -22.74
C GLU A 6 3.82 5.62 -21.68
N ARG A 7 3.43 5.51 -20.40
CA ARG A 7 4.19 6.02 -19.26
C ARG A 7 5.29 5.06 -18.77
N ASN A 8 5.48 3.91 -19.42
CA ASN A 8 6.40 2.85 -18.99
C ASN A 8 6.15 2.42 -17.53
N THR A 9 4.89 2.37 -17.12
CA THR A 9 4.50 1.85 -15.81
C THR A 9 4.68 0.34 -15.80
N ASN A 10 5.33 -0.17 -14.75
CA ASN A 10 5.44 -1.60 -14.51
C ASN A 10 4.09 -2.15 -14.05
N ILE A 11 3.63 -3.25 -14.66
CA ILE A 11 2.33 -3.85 -14.37
C ILE A 11 2.50 -5.34 -14.21
N LEU A 12 2.05 -5.88 -13.08
CA LEU A 12 1.89 -7.30 -12.83
C LEU A 12 0.39 -7.56 -12.68
N THR A 13 -0.19 -8.30 -13.62
CA THR A 13 -1.63 -8.63 -13.59
C THR A 13 -1.89 -9.83 -12.69
N MET A 14 -3.13 -10.06 -12.27
CA MET A 14 -3.49 -11.26 -11.50
C MET A 14 -3.09 -12.57 -12.22
N SER A 15 -3.18 -12.62 -13.56
CA SER A 15 -2.71 -13.77 -14.34
C SER A 15 -1.18 -13.93 -14.33
N ASP A 16 -0.42 -12.84 -14.16
CA ASP A 16 1.03 -12.92 -13.99
C ASP A 16 1.36 -13.43 -12.59
N VAL A 17 0.70 -12.87 -11.57
CA VAL A 17 0.84 -13.29 -10.16
C VAL A 17 0.51 -14.78 -10.00
N GLU A 18 -0.58 -15.25 -10.58
CA GLU A 18 -0.99 -16.66 -10.51
C GLU A 18 0.08 -17.60 -11.10
N LYS A 19 0.72 -17.20 -12.20
CA LYS A 19 1.78 -17.98 -12.86
C LYS A 19 3.11 -17.92 -12.11
N LEU A 20 3.45 -16.77 -11.55
CA LEU A 20 4.74 -16.52 -10.89
C LEU A 20 4.75 -16.99 -9.43
N GLY A 21 3.60 -16.96 -8.77
CA GLY A 21 3.50 -17.07 -7.31
C GLY A 21 3.81 -15.75 -6.60
N ILE A 22 3.42 -15.68 -5.32
CA ILE A 22 3.53 -14.46 -4.52
C ILE A 22 5.00 -14.11 -4.23
N GLU A 23 5.84 -15.10 -3.94
CA GLU A 23 7.24 -14.86 -3.61
C GLU A 23 8.00 -14.21 -4.77
N LYS A 24 7.81 -14.74 -5.99
CA LYS A 24 8.45 -14.18 -7.18
C LYS A 24 7.87 -12.82 -7.56
N THR A 25 6.58 -12.61 -7.32
CA THR A 25 5.92 -11.32 -7.50
C THR A 25 6.54 -10.26 -6.58
N ILE A 26 6.76 -10.58 -5.30
CA ILE A 26 7.41 -9.67 -4.34
C ILE A 26 8.84 -9.33 -4.80
N GLU A 27 9.62 -10.33 -5.21
CA GLU A 27 11.00 -10.13 -5.69
C GLU A 27 11.04 -9.14 -6.86
N ILE A 28 10.19 -9.35 -7.87
CA ILE A 28 10.10 -8.47 -9.04
C ILE A 28 9.60 -7.08 -8.64
N ALA A 29 8.58 -6.99 -7.79
CA ALA A 29 8.04 -5.72 -7.34
C ALA A 29 9.10 -4.88 -6.61
N LEU A 30 9.90 -5.52 -5.74
CA LEU A 30 10.99 -4.86 -5.02
C LEU A 30 12.10 -4.42 -5.97
N GLU A 31 12.55 -5.27 -6.90
CA GLU A 31 13.56 -4.90 -7.90
C GLU A 31 13.14 -3.66 -8.70
N LEU A 32 11.88 -3.63 -9.14
CA LEU A 32 11.33 -2.53 -9.93
C LEU A 32 11.08 -1.27 -9.12
N ALA A 33 10.55 -1.40 -7.89
CA ALA A 33 10.21 -0.27 -7.04
C ALA A 33 11.45 0.46 -6.51
N TRP A 34 12.52 -0.28 -6.19
CA TRP A 34 13.75 0.29 -5.63
C TRP A 34 14.76 0.76 -6.68
N LYS A 35 14.48 0.56 -7.97
CA LYS A 35 15.36 1.01 -9.04
C LYS A 35 15.40 2.54 -9.09
N ASP A 36 16.59 3.10 -8.89
CA ASP A 36 16.89 4.53 -9.02
C ASP A 36 16.00 5.43 -8.13
N THR A 37 15.56 4.95 -6.96
CA THR A 37 14.79 5.73 -5.97
C THR A 37 15.41 5.71 -4.58
N ASP A 38 15.17 6.76 -3.79
CA ASP A 38 15.60 6.86 -2.39
C ASP A 38 14.61 6.19 -1.41
N MET A 39 13.33 6.10 -1.81
CA MET A 39 12.23 5.67 -0.96
C MET A 39 11.10 5.03 -1.78
N VAL A 40 10.41 4.07 -1.16
CA VAL A 40 9.21 3.42 -1.71
C VAL A 40 8.02 3.69 -0.78
N TYR A 41 6.90 4.11 -1.36
CA TYR A 41 5.62 4.31 -0.67
C TYR A 41 4.62 3.24 -1.13
N MET A 42 3.84 2.68 -0.20
CA MET A 42 2.84 1.65 -0.50
C MET A 42 1.43 2.23 -0.42
N SER A 43 0.74 2.34 -1.56
CA SER A 43 -0.72 2.52 -1.57
C SER A 43 -1.35 1.14 -1.72
N PHE A 44 -2.12 0.71 -0.73
CA PHE A 44 -2.83 -0.57 -0.78
C PHE A 44 -4.33 -0.34 -0.91
N ASP A 45 -4.88 -0.74 -2.04
CA ASP A 45 -6.32 -0.75 -2.28
C ASP A 45 -6.93 -2.05 -1.76
N ILE A 46 -7.95 -1.95 -0.91
CA ILE A 46 -8.60 -3.14 -0.34
C ILE A 46 -9.35 -3.93 -1.43
N ASP A 47 -9.79 -3.29 -2.51
CA ASP A 47 -10.52 -3.94 -3.60
C ASP A 47 -9.66 -4.84 -4.49
N SER A 48 -8.34 -4.82 -4.30
CA SER A 48 -7.41 -5.78 -4.90
C SER A 48 -7.61 -7.20 -4.35
N ILE A 49 -8.23 -7.35 -3.18
CA ILE A 49 -8.62 -8.64 -2.61
C ILE A 49 -9.95 -9.07 -3.24
N ASP A 50 -10.11 -10.37 -3.50
CA ASP A 50 -11.35 -10.89 -4.09
C ASP A 50 -12.59 -10.46 -3.28
N CYS A 51 -13.60 -9.95 -3.99
CA CYS A 51 -14.81 -9.38 -3.40
C CYS A 51 -15.58 -10.34 -2.48
N GLY A 52 -15.36 -11.66 -2.59
CA GLY A 52 -15.92 -12.65 -1.67
C GLY A 52 -15.42 -12.50 -0.22
N PHE A 53 -14.29 -11.82 -0.01
CA PHE A 53 -13.71 -11.58 1.31
C PHE A 53 -13.83 -10.12 1.77
N VAL A 54 -13.95 -9.17 0.84
CA VAL A 54 -13.97 -7.72 1.09
C VAL A 54 -15.17 -7.04 0.41
N PRO A 55 -16.42 -7.30 0.83
CA PRO A 55 -17.60 -6.70 0.20
C PRO A 55 -17.73 -5.19 0.45
N GLY A 56 -17.02 -4.66 1.45
CA GLY A 56 -17.06 -3.26 1.87
C GLY A 56 -16.17 -2.35 1.04
N THR A 57 -16.31 -2.35 -0.28
CA THR A 57 -15.64 -1.44 -1.20
C THR A 57 -16.65 -0.83 -2.18
N GLY A 58 -16.33 0.33 -2.75
CA GLY A 58 -17.14 0.95 -3.81
C GLY A 58 -17.13 0.16 -5.12
N TRP A 59 -16.10 -0.64 -5.37
CA TRP A 59 -15.91 -1.40 -6.61
C TRP A 59 -15.49 -2.86 -6.32
N PRO A 60 -16.45 -3.77 -6.09
CA PRO A 60 -16.12 -5.17 -5.83
C PRO A 60 -15.60 -5.86 -7.10
N GLU A 61 -14.33 -6.27 -7.09
CA GLU A 61 -13.70 -7.00 -8.20
C GLU A 61 -13.56 -8.51 -7.91
N PRO A 62 -14.13 -9.40 -8.76
CA PRO A 62 -13.92 -10.84 -8.64
C PRO A 62 -12.59 -11.28 -9.27
N GLY A 63 -11.92 -12.26 -8.66
CA GLY A 63 -10.65 -12.81 -9.13
C GLY A 63 -9.42 -12.08 -8.61
N GLY A 64 -9.57 -11.28 -7.54
CA GLY A 64 -8.47 -10.64 -6.81
C GLY A 64 -7.69 -11.62 -5.94
N PHE A 65 -6.82 -11.07 -5.09
CA PHE A 65 -6.01 -11.86 -4.16
C PHE A 65 -6.88 -12.59 -3.13
N LEU A 66 -6.44 -13.78 -2.71
CA LEU A 66 -6.90 -14.34 -1.45
C LEU A 66 -6.33 -13.51 -0.27
N PRO A 67 -7.04 -13.41 0.87
CA PRO A 67 -6.56 -12.62 2.01
C PRO A 67 -5.14 -12.97 2.47
N ARG A 68 -4.79 -14.26 2.47
CA ARG A 68 -3.43 -14.74 2.83
C ARG A 68 -2.35 -14.28 1.84
N GLU A 69 -2.68 -14.20 0.56
CA GLU A 69 -1.75 -13.78 -0.49
C GLU A 69 -1.49 -12.28 -0.39
N ALA A 70 -2.55 -11.50 -0.17
CA ALA A 70 -2.44 -10.07 0.07
C ALA A 70 -1.57 -9.77 1.31
N LEU A 71 -1.79 -10.48 2.43
CA LEU A 71 -0.97 -10.30 3.63
C LEU A 71 0.50 -10.67 3.39
N GLN A 72 0.77 -11.75 2.68
CA GLN A 72 2.13 -12.14 2.33
C GLN A 72 2.79 -11.10 1.42
N LEU A 73 2.06 -10.56 0.45
CA LEU A 73 2.52 -9.53 -0.47
C LEU A 73 2.91 -8.24 0.29
N VAL A 74 1.99 -7.68 1.09
CA VAL A 74 2.26 -6.43 1.81
C VAL A 74 3.37 -6.58 2.85
N ALA A 75 3.44 -7.73 3.54
CA ALA A 75 4.51 -8.02 4.49
C ALA A 75 5.88 -8.08 3.80
N GLY A 76 5.96 -8.82 2.69
CA GLY A 76 7.20 -9.01 1.94
C GLY A 76 7.73 -7.70 1.34
N VAL A 77 6.84 -6.88 0.79
CA VAL A 77 7.23 -5.55 0.26
C VAL A 77 7.62 -4.60 1.38
N ALA A 78 6.88 -4.58 2.49
CA ALA A 78 7.15 -3.67 3.60
C ALA A 78 8.46 -3.97 4.35
N ALA A 79 8.90 -5.23 4.39
CA ALA A 79 10.10 -5.66 5.10
C ALA A 79 11.37 -4.92 4.66
N GLU A 80 11.48 -4.50 3.40
CA GLU A 80 12.63 -3.73 2.89
C GLU A 80 12.74 -2.32 3.50
N GLY A 81 11.66 -1.84 4.12
CA GLY A 81 11.55 -0.54 4.77
C GLY A 81 10.91 0.49 3.87
N ILE A 82 9.59 0.43 3.70
CA ILE A 82 8.85 1.50 3.01
C ILE A 82 8.87 2.80 3.83
N CYS A 83 8.74 3.95 3.16
CA CYS A 83 8.72 5.27 3.83
C CYS A 83 7.34 5.63 4.40
N GLY A 84 6.29 4.97 3.94
CA GLY A 84 4.92 5.14 4.40
C GLY A 84 3.97 4.20 3.67
N MET A 85 2.76 4.10 4.19
CA MET A 85 1.66 3.41 3.53
C MET A 85 0.34 4.15 3.70
N GLU A 86 -0.59 3.89 2.79
CA GLU A 86 -2.01 4.14 2.98
C GLU A 86 -2.82 2.89 2.63
N LEU A 87 -3.98 2.78 3.27
CA LEU A 87 -5.00 1.78 3.01
C LEU A 87 -6.25 2.52 2.55
N VAL A 88 -6.73 2.22 1.34
CA VAL A 88 -7.82 2.95 0.69
C VAL A 88 -9.02 2.05 0.36
N GLU A 89 -10.10 2.68 -0.10
CA GLU A 89 -11.35 2.06 -0.58
C GLU A 89 -12.13 1.16 0.40
N VAL A 90 -11.81 1.22 1.69
CA VAL A 90 -12.70 0.66 2.72
C VAL A 90 -13.95 1.54 2.80
N SER A 91 -15.10 0.95 2.51
CA SER A 91 -16.41 1.58 2.47
C SER A 91 -17.35 0.96 3.52
N PRO A 92 -17.43 1.55 4.73
CA PRO A 92 -18.31 1.07 5.80
C PRO A 92 -19.79 0.85 5.42
N PRO A 93 -20.41 1.67 4.54
CA PRO A 93 -21.79 1.44 4.12
C PRO A 93 -22.03 0.10 3.41
N TYR A 94 -21.01 -0.45 2.74
CA TYR A 94 -21.09 -1.74 2.03
C TYR A 94 -20.51 -2.90 2.85
N ASP A 95 -19.88 -2.61 3.97
CA ASP A 95 -19.17 -3.62 4.76
C ASP A 95 -20.14 -4.42 5.63
N GLN A 96 -20.26 -5.72 5.34
CA GLN A 96 -21.09 -6.62 6.11
C GLN A 96 -20.30 -7.22 7.25
N SER A 97 -20.79 -7.07 8.48
CA SER A 97 -20.13 -7.59 9.68
C SER A 97 -18.69 -7.06 9.87
N GLU A 98 -18.39 -5.88 9.33
CA GLU A 98 -17.10 -5.18 9.46
C GLU A 98 -15.90 -5.98 8.92
N ILE A 99 -16.14 -7.00 8.07
CA ILE A 99 -15.08 -7.92 7.64
C ILE A 99 -14.02 -7.22 6.80
N THR A 100 -14.42 -6.21 6.03
CA THR A 100 -13.50 -5.42 5.18
C THR A 100 -12.66 -4.49 6.04
N ALA A 101 -13.26 -3.81 7.02
CA ALA A 101 -12.54 -2.98 7.98
C ALA A 101 -11.57 -3.81 8.84
N LEU A 102 -11.95 -5.03 9.24
CA LEU A 102 -11.07 -5.96 9.94
C LEU A 102 -9.91 -6.42 9.06
N MET A 103 -10.17 -6.73 7.78
CA MET A 103 -9.12 -7.08 6.82
C MET A 103 -8.15 -5.92 6.61
N GLY A 104 -8.67 -4.71 6.46
CA GLY A 104 -7.87 -3.49 6.38
C GLY A 104 -6.98 -3.26 7.60
N THR A 105 -7.55 -3.42 8.80
CA THR A 105 -6.77 -3.36 10.06
C THR A 105 -5.67 -4.41 10.07
N ARG A 106 -5.96 -5.63 9.59
CA ARG A 106 -4.97 -6.71 9.52
C ARG A 106 -3.83 -6.37 8.56
N VAL A 107 -4.10 -5.77 7.40
CA VAL A 107 -3.07 -5.29 6.45
C VAL A 107 -2.12 -4.30 7.13
N ILE A 108 -2.66 -3.29 7.83
CA ILE A 108 -1.85 -2.28 8.53
C ILE A 108 -0.96 -2.94 9.59
N VAL A 109 -1.52 -3.83 10.41
CA VAL A 109 -0.77 -4.55 11.44
C VAL A 109 0.33 -5.43 10.83
N GLU A 110 0.04 -6.09 9.70
CA GLU A 110 1.01 -6.95 9.02
C GLU A 110 2.20 -6.14 8.49
N VAL A 111 1.95 -4.97 7.88
CA VAL A 111 3.01 -4.07 7.41
C VAL A 111 3.87 -3.56 8.58
N LEU A 112 3.24 -3.03 9.64
CA LEU A 112 3.97 -2.56 10.82
C LEU A 112 4.76 -3.70 11.49
N GLY A 113 4.18 -4.89 11.57
CA GLY A 113 4.82 -6.09 12.08
C GLY A 113 6.05 -6.49 11.26
N ALA A 114 5.91 -6.55 9.93
CA ALA A 114 7.00 -6.88 9.02
C ALA A 114 8.17 -5.88 9.13
N MET A 115 7.88 -4.58 9.17
CA MET A 115 8.90 -3.52 9.34
C MET A 115 9.58 -3.59 10.72
N THR A 116 8.83 -3.97 11.76
CA THR A 116 9.38 -4.12 13.12
C THR A 116 10.30 -5.32 13.21
N VAL A 117 9.87 -6.48 12.70
CA VAL A 117 10.64 -7.73 12.73
C VAL A 117 11.92 -7.64 11.89
N SER A 118 11.86 -6.97 10.74
CA SER A 118 13.02 -6.73 9.87
C SER A 118 13.94 -5.62 10.37
N GLY A 119 13.53 -4.85 11.39
CA GLY A 119 14.28 -3.70 11.90
C GLY A 119 14.35 -2.52 10.92
N SER A 120 13.46 -2.47 9.94
CA SER A 120 13.41 -1.43 8.91
C SER A 120 12.47 -0.26 9.25
N LEU A 121 11.69 -0.38 10.34
CA LEU A 121 10.80 0.68 10.80
C LEU A 121 11.58 1.97 11.11
N GLY A 122 11.26 3.05 10.37
CA GLY A 122 11.92 4.34 10.53
C GLY A 122 13.27 4.49 9.79
N LYS A 123 13.66 3.52 8.95
CA LYS A 123 14.89 3.57 8.12
C LYS A 123 15.02 4.85 7.27
N HIS A 124 13.89 5.44 6.89
CA HIS A 124 13.83 6.63 6.04
C HIS A 124 13.61 7.95 6.77
N ARG A 125 13.72 8.00 8.11
CA ARG A 125 13.55 9.23 8.92
C ARG A 125 14.34 10.42 8.39
N LYS A 126 15.58 10.23 7.95
CA LYS A 126 16.43 11.30 7.38
C LYS A 126 15.82 12.00 6.15
N HIS A 127 14.97 11.30 5.41
CA HIS A 127 14.27 11.84 4.23
C HIS A 127 12.89 12.40 4.61
N ILE A 128 12.18 11.75 5.52
CA ILE A 128 10.84 12.13 5.98
C ILE A 128 10.89 13.39 6.86
N ASP A 129 11.83 13.44 7.80
CA ASP A 129 11.99 14.53 8.77
C ASP A 129 12.78 15.70 8.19
N LYS A 130 13.07 15.69 6.88
CA LYS A 130 13.78 16.78 6.22
C LYS A 130 12.93 18.06 6.33
N PRO A 131 13.50 19.18 6.80
CA PRO A 131 12.79 20.46 6.78
C PRO A 131 12.33 20.78 5.35
N VAL A 132 11.02 20.94 5.17
CA VAL A 132 10.44 21.37 3.90
C VAL A 132 10.09 22.85 4.03
N GLU A 133 10.75 23.68 3.23
CA GLU A 133 10.25 25.03 2.95
C GLU A 133 9.08 24.88 1.98
N ILE A 134 7.86 24.96 2.50
CA ILE A 134 6.67 25.02 1.66
C ILE A 134 6.71 26.38 0.97
N PRO A 135 6.74 26.47 -0.38
CA PRO A 135 6.76 27.75 -1.11
C PRO A 135 5.39 28.46 -1.08
N ALA A 136 4.63 28.29 0.00
CA ALA A 136 3.58 29.22 0.34
C ALA A 136 4.28 30.42 1.00
N GLY A 137 4.13 31.60 0.42
CA GLY A 137 4.38 32.84 1.16
C GLY A 137 3.65 32.82 2.52
N GLU A 138 3.98 33.76 3.40
CA GLU A 138 3.39 33.86 4.75
C GLU A 138 1.90 33.45 4.75
N PHE A 139 1.63 32.27 5.31
CA PHE A 139 0.27 31.75 5.38
C PHE A 139 -0.39 32.35 6.62
N GLU A 140 -1.24 33.36 6.43
CA GLU A 140 -2.19 33.80 7.44
C GLU A 140 -3.42 32.87 7.42
N GLY A 141 -3.40 31.85 8.27
CA GLY A 141 -4.53 30.94 8.47
C GLY A 141 -4.22 29.81 9.45
N SER A 142 -5.26 29.17 9.99
CA SER A 142 -5.12 28.01 10.88
C SER A 142 -4.84 26.74 10.07
N ARG A 143 -3.74 26.04 10.36
CA ARG A 143 -3.49 24.69 9.82
C ARG A 143 -4.38 23.68 10.54
N TRP A 144 -4.89 22.68 9.81
CA TRP A 144 -5.68 21.58 10.36
C TRP A 144 -4.95 20.80 11.48
N SER A 145 -3.62 20.82 11.48
CA SER A 145 -2.76 20.21 12.51
C SER A 145 -2.70 20.98 13.84
N ASN A 146 -3.21 22.22 13.87
CA ASN A 146 -3.12 23.15 15.01
C ASN A 146 -4.49 23.75 15.37
N ILE A 147 -5.58 23.01 15.13
CA ILE A 147 -6.91 23.38 15.63
C ILE A 147 -7.10 22.61 16.94
N ASP A 148 -7.22 23.35 18.05
CA ASP A 148 -7.60 22.81 19.37
C ASP A 148 -8.95 22.08 19.33
#